data_AF-A0A7W4UIG9-F1
#
_entry.id   AF-A0A7W4UIG9-F1
#
_cell.length_a   1.000
_cell.length_b   1.000
_cell.length_c   1.000
_cell.angle_alpha   90.00
_cell.angle_beta   90.00
_cell.angle_gamma   90.00
#
_symmetry.space_group_name_H-M   'P 1'
#
loop_
_entity.id
_entity.type
_entity.pdbx_description
1 polymer ?
#
loop_
_entity_poly.entity_id
_entity_poly.type
_entity_poly.pdbx_seq_one_letter_code
_entity_poly.pdbx_strand_id
1 'polypeptide(L)'
;MDPDAAATTDAAPTAAATTDAAPTATASTAAATTAEPPTDAVGRGRPTTTLVGGPTLRLTYAGLTFLTDPTFDEPGTYPSPSSTLTKLRGPAVDAATLGPVDVVLLSHDQHADNLDASGRALLPSAGTVLTTPLAATRLTEVPTVRGLEPWEDVTLAGPAGDVVVTAVPARHGPEGCEPLTGPVTGFVLRADGEPTVYVSGDNASVDVAAEIARRVPDVALAVLFAGDAQTGRFPGEPLTLDAERALAVAGLWPDAVVVPVHTEDWAHFSQPLALLVETFEAAGAGHRLRVPTRGETATV
;
A
#
# COMPACT_ATOMS: atom_id res chain seq x y z
N MET A 1 67.90 12.06 16.86
CA MET A 1 68.79 11.41 15.88
C MET A 1 68.50 9.92 15.98
N ASP A 2 67.74 9.43 15.01
CA ASP A 2 67.48 8.02 14.72
C ASP A 2 68.78 7.34 14.18
N PRO A 3 68.92 6.00 13.99
CA PRO A 3 67.88 4.95 14.07
C PRO A 3 68.35 3.53 14.54
N ASP A 4 67.35 2.64 14.62
CA ASP A 4 67.27 1.22 14.21
C ASP A 4 68.10 0.05 14.80
N ALA A 5 67.29 -1.00 15.06
CA ALA A 5 67.45 -2.40 14.63
C ALA A 5 68.22 -3.45 15.46
N ALA A 6 67.46 -4.53 15.74
CA ALA A 6 67.83 -5.96 15.73
C ALA A 6 68.76 -6.46 16.87
N ALA A 7 68.70 -7.69 17.38
CA ALA A 7 68.11 -8.96 16.97
C ALA A 7 68.05 -9.89 18.20
N THR A 8 67.31 -11.00 18.10
CA THR A 8 67.64 -12.40 18.50
C THR A 8 66.32 -13.18 18.61
N THR A 9 65.97 -14.04 17.63
CA THR A 9 66.13 -15.53 17.65
C THR A 9 65.54 -16.16 18.91
N ASP A 10 64.63 -17.13 18.86
CA ASP A 10 64.87 -18.48 18.34
C ASP A 10 63.58 -19.37 18.44
N ALA A 11 63.62 -20.51 17.75
CA ALA A 11 62.93 -21.77 18.04
C ALA A 11 61.39 -21.90 17.90
N ALA A 12 61.00 -22.70 16.90
CA ALA A 12 59.73 -23.43 16.85
C ALA A 12 59.65 -24.50 17.97
N PRO A 13 58.44 -24.95 18.35
CA PRO A 13 58.03 -26.25 17.82
C PRO A 13 56.53 -26.41 17.50
N THR A 14 56.31 -27.46 16.72
CA THR A 14 55.09 -28.09 16.21
C THR A 14 54.03 -28.36 17.27
N ALA A 15 52.77 -28.04 16.96
CA ALA A 15 51.60 -28.70 17.55
C ALA A 15 50.46 -28.77 16.52
N ALA A 16 50.06 -30.01 16.21
CA ALA A 16 48.87 -30.30 15.42
C ALA A 16 47.61 -30.00 16.24
N ALA A 17 46.65 -29.31 15.64
CA ALA A 17 45.28 -29.28 16.11
C ALA A 17 44.34 -29.21 14.89
N THR A 18 43.70 -30.34 14.66
CA THR A 18 42.51 -30.56 13.86
C THR A 18 41.45 -29.49 14.10
N THR A 19 40.91 -28.89 13.03
CA THR A 19 39.56 -28.31 13.06
C THR A 19 38.76 -28.86 11.89
N ASP A 20 37.75 -29.59 12.31
CA ASP A 20 36.69 -30.27 11.59
C ASP A 20 35.94 -29.33 10.65
N ALA A 21 35.66 -29.81 9.44
CA ALA A 21 34.81 -29.13 8.48
C ALA A 21 33.35 -29.35 8.89
N ALA A 22 32.71 -28.32 9.43
CA ALA A 22 31.28 -28.35 9.72
C ALA A 22 30.47 -28.28 8.40
N PRO A 23 29.41 -29.09 8.25
CA PRO A 23 28.67 -29.19 7.01
C PRO A 23 27.77 -27.97 6.77
N THR A 24 27.75 -27.52 5.52
CA THR A 24 26.78 -26.56 4.99
C THR A 24 25.38 -27.16 5.08
N ALA A 25 24.57 -26.68 6.02
CA ALA A 25 23.14 -26.95 6.06
C ALA A 25 22.44 -26.02 5.08
N THR A 26 22.14 -26.54 3.89
CA THR A 26 21.18 -25.95 2.96
C THR A 26 19.79 -26.03 3.59
N ALA A 27 19.31 -24.93 4.17
CA ALA A 27 17.91 -24.80 4.53
C ALA A 27 17.11 -24.53 3.24
N SER A 28 16.47 -25.58 2.74
CA SER A 28 15.42 -25.47 1.73
C SER A 28 14.20 -24.85 2.40
N THR A 29 13.91 -23.58 2.09
CA THR A 29 12.64 -22.95 2.40
C THR A 29 11.58 -23.55 1.49
N ALA A 30 10.74 -24.42 2.04
CA ALA A 30 9.51 -24.84 1.40
C ALA A 30 8.59 -23.62 1.28
N ALA A 31 8.19 -23.29 0.05
CA ALA A 31 7.18 -22.29 -0.22
C ALA A 31 5.89 -22.67 0.52
N ALA A 32 5.45 -21.80 1.43
CA ALA A 32 4.14 -21.93 2.04
C ALA A 32 3.10 -21.68 0.94
N THR A 33 2.41 -22.73 0.52
CA THR A 33 1.20 -22.59 -0.30
C THR A 33 0.12 -21.96 0.56
N THR A 34 -0.19 -20.69 0.32
CA THR A 34 -1.33 -20.00 0.92
C THR A 34 -2.59 -20.68 0.41
N ALA A 35 -3.27 -21.45 1.26
CA ALA A 35 -4.57 -22.00 0.94
C ALA A 35 -5.57 -20.84 0.78
N GLU A 36 -6.41 -20.88 -0.25
CA GLU A 36 -7.48 -19.91 -0.42
C GLU A 36 -8.42 -19.92 0.81
N PRO A 37 -8.85 -18.74 1.29
CA PRO A 37 -9.82 -18.67 2.38
C PRO A 37 -11.12 -19.37 1.98
N PRO A 38 -11.83 -19.99 2.93
CA PRO A 38 -13.07 -20.71 2.63
C PRO A 38 -14.11 -19.77 2.02
N THR A 39 -14.55 -20.11 0.81
CA THR A 39 -15.67 -19.47 0.10
C THR A 39 -16.98 -20.19 0.42
N ASP A 40 -18.08 -19.44 0.50
CA ASP A 40 -19.41 -20.03 0.59
C ASP A 40 -19.85 -20.64 -0.76
N ALA A 41 -21.03 -21.25 -0.79
CA ALA A 41 -21.56 -21.94 -1.98
C ALA A 41 -21.78 -21.03 -3.20
N VAL A 42 -21.66 -19.70 -3.04
CA VAL A 42 -21.80 -18.68 -4.10
C VAL A 42 -20.42 -18.05 -4.42
N GLY A 43 -19.32 -18.56 -3.83
CA GLY A 43 -17.99 -18.00 -4.02
C GLY A 43 -17.70 -16.77 -3.15
N ARG A 44 -18.58 -16.45 -2.18
CA ARG A 44 -18.40 -15.30 -1.28
C ARG A 44 -17.48 -15.71 -0.14
N GLY A 45 -16.37 -15.01 -0.02
CA GLY A 45 -15.47 -15.09 1.12
C GLY A 45 -15.44 -13.73 1.80
N ARG A 46 -15.25 -13.71 3.13
CA ARG A 46 -14.94 -12.45 3.82
C ARG A 46 -13.75 -11.78 3.13
N PRO A 47 -13.74 -10.44 3.00
CA PRO A 47 -12.63 -9.78 2.33
C PRO A 47 -11.30 -10.16 2.98
N THR A 48 -10.27 -10.33 2.16
CA THR A 48 -8.92 -10.59 2.65
C THR A 48 -7.95 -9.58 2.10
N THR A 49 -7.00 -9.18 2.92
CA THR A 49 -5.95 -8.23 2.56
C THR A 49 -4.58 -8.88 2.63
N THR A 50 -3.67 -8.49 1.74
CA THR A 50 -2.24 -8.82 1.81
C THR A 50 -1.45 -7.57 1.46
N LEU A 51 -0.72 -7.02 2.45
CA LEU A 51 0.11 -5.83 2.22
C LEU A 51 1.36 -6.25 1.47
N VAL A 52 1.49 -5.78 0.23
CA VAL A 52 2.72 -5.95 -0.55
C VAL A 52 3.79 -4.97 -0.06
N GLY A 53 3.42 -3.71 0.17
CA GLY A 53 4.34 -2.68 0.66
C GLY A 53 3.89 -1.29 0.24
N GLY A 54 4.30 -0.25 0.95
CA GLY A 54 3.83 1.12 0.73
C GLY A 54 2.28 1.17 0.65
N PRO A 55 1.70 1.74 -0.43
CA PRO A 55 0.25 1.70 -0.65
C PRO A 55 -0.27 0.45 -1.34
N THR A 56 0.59 -0.48 -1.71
CA THR A 56 0.21 -1.65 -2.49
C THR A 56 -0.43 -2.72 -1.61
N LEU A 57 -1.76 -2.82 -1.69
CA LEU A 57 -2.59 -3.78 -0.97
C LEU A 57 -3.32 -4.66 -1.98
N ARG A 58 -3.14 -5.97 -1.87
CA ARG A 58 -4.01 -6.93 -2.54
C ARG A 58 -5.26 -7.13 -1.69
N LEU A 59 -6.43 -6.88 -2.25
CA LEU A 59 -7.73 -7.06 -1.61
C LEU A 59 -8.57 -8.05 -2.41
N THR A 60 -9.01 -9.14 -1.78
CA THR A 60 -10.04 -10.00 -2.35
C THR A 60 -11.41 -9.52 -1.85
N TYR A 61 -12.33 -9.23 -2.77
CA TYR A 61 -13.65 -8.67 -2.47
C TYR A 61 -14.68 -9.13 -3.51
N ALA A 62 -15.81 -9.70 -3.07
CA ALA A 62 -16.86 -10.24 -3.95
C ALA A 62 -16.31 -11.21 -5.04
N GLY A 63 -15.28 -11.99 -4.68
CA GLY A 63 -14.63 -12.93 -5.58
C GLY A 63 -13.71 -12.32 -6.65
N LEU A 64 -13.50 -11.00 -6.64
CA LEU A 64 -12.49 -10.32 -7.45
C LEU A 64 -11.23 -10.02 -6.65
N THR A 65 -10.08 -9.97 -7.32
CA THR A 65 -8.79 -9.52 -6.79
C THR A 65 -8.52 -8.08 -7.22
N PHE A 66 -8.55 -7.17 -6.25
CA PHE A 66 -8.17 -5.77 -6.37
C PHE A 66 -6.72 -5.56 -5.94
N LEU A 67 -6.03 -4.61 -6.57
CA LEU A 67 -4.71 -4.14 -6.19
C LEU A 67 -4.70 -2.62 -6.12
N THR A 68 -4.33 -2.05 -4.98
CA THR A 68 -4.15 -0.59 -4.86
C THR A 68 -2.74 -0.19 -5.29
N ASP A 69 -2.60 0.96 -5.96
CA ASP A 69 -1.35 1.71 -6.16
C ASP A 69 -0.08 0.85 -6.22
N PRO A 70 0.14 0.12 -7.35
CA PRO A 70 1.14 -0.93 -7.42
C PRO A 70 2.57 -0.37 -7.42
N THR A 71 3.37 -0.83 -6.45
CA THR A 71 4.80 -0.54 -6.34
C THR A 71 5.59 -1.82 -6.08
N PHE A 72 6.43 -2.22 -7.03
CA PHE A 72 7.15 -3.51 -7.01
C PHE A 72 8.66 -3.39 -7.21
N ASP A 73 9.20 -2.20 -7.39
CA ASP A 73 10.65 -2.00 -7.50
C ASP A 73 11.36 -2.32 -6.17
N GLU A 74 12.62 -2.75 -6.26
CA GLU A 74 13.54 -2.83 -5.13
C GLU A 74 13.89 -1.43 -4.57
N PRO A 75 14.53 -1.32 -3.38
CA PRO A 75 14.95 -0.04 -2.83
C PRO A 75 15.76 0.80 -3.82
N GLY A 76 15.46 2.09 -3.88
CA GLY A 76 16.01 2.98 -4.89
C GLY A 76 15.48 4.42 -4.78
N THR A 77 15.94 5.27 -5.69
CA THR A 77 15.58 6.70 -5.71
C THR A 77 14.85 7.06 -6.99
N TYR A 78 13.84 7.92 -6.88
CA TYR A 78 12.99 8.40 -7.96
C TYR A 78 13.13 9.92 -8.07
N PRO A 79 14.06 10.41 -8.89
CA PRO A 79 14.19 11.83 -9.12
C PRO A 79 13.01 12.35 -9.94
N SER A 80 12.41 13.46 -9.52
CA SER A 80 11.42 14.22 -10.27
C SER A 80 11.81 15.70 -10.30
N PRO A 81 11.17 16.53 -11.16
CA PRO A 81 11.46 17.96 -11.20
C PRO A 81 11.20 18.70 -9.87
N SER A 82 10.33 18.17 -9.00
CA SER A 82 9.91 18.82 -7.75
C SER A 82 10.60 18.25 -6.50
N SER A 83 10.97 16.97 -6.51
CA SER A 83 11.62 16.30 -5.37
C SER A 83 12.23 14.96 -5.78
N THR A 84 13.08 14.37 -4.93
CA THR A 84 13.53 12.98 -5.08
C THR A 84 12.89 12.13 -4.01
N LEU A 85 12.11 11.12 -4.41
CA LEU A 85 11.57 10.14 -3.48
C LEU A 85 12.57 8.99 -3.31
N THR A 86 12.57 8.36 -2.14
CA THR A 86 13.45 7.22 -1.87
C THR A 86 12.63 6.06 -1.31
N LYS A 87 12.61 4.95 -2.03
CA LYS A 87 12.06 3.68 -1.58
C LYS A 87 13.12 2.96 -0.74
N LEU A 88 12.76 2.60 0.49
CA LEU A 88 13.63 2.01 1.50
C LEU A 88 13.53 0.49 1.55
N ARG A 89 12.37 -0.07 1.16
CA ARG A 89 12.11 -1.52 1.18
C ARG A 89 11.40 -1.95 -0.09
N GLY A 90 11.80 -3.10 -0.62
CA GLY A 90 11.14 -3.76 -1.75
C GLY A 90 9.78 -4.37 -1.35
N PRO A 91 9.07 -4.94 -2.33
CA PRO A 91 7.78 -5.59 -2.08
C PRO A 91 7.97 -6.83 -1.20
N ALA A 92 7.01 -7.08 -0.29
CA ALA A 92 6.95 -8.29 0.51
C ALA A 92 6.40 -9.50 -0.27
N VAL A 93 5.78 -9.25 -1.43
CA VAL A 93 5.24 -10.25 -2.33
C VAL A 93 5.67 -9.90 -3.75
N ASP A 94 6.34 -10.82 -4.43
CA ASP A 94 6.73 -10.62 -5.83
C ASP A 94 5.50 -10.49 -6.72
N ALA A 95 5.52 -9.52 -7.65
CA ALA A 95 4.46 -9.32 -8.63
C ALA A 95 4.06 -10.61 -9.36
N ALA A 96 5.04 -11.46 -9.69
CA ALA A 96 4.83 -12.73 -10.37
C ALA A 96 4.10 -13.78 -9.52
N THR A 97 4.06 -13.62 -8.20
CA THR A 97 3.43 -14.55 -7.24
C THR A 97 2.07 -14.07 -6.73
N LEU A 98 1.69 -12.83 -7.05
CA LEU A 98 0.44 -12.20 -6.61
C LEU A 98 -0.82 -12.89 -7.16
N GLY A 99 -0.66 -13.63 -8.26
CA GLY A 99 -1.75 -14.19 -9.05
C GLY A 99 -2.40 -13.16 -9.97
N PRO A 100 -3.48 -13.53 -10.68
CA PRO A 100 -4.23 -12.62 -11.52
C PRO A 100 -4.79 -11.43 -10.73
N VAL A 101 -4.71 -10.24 -11.32
CA VAL A 101 -5.32 -9.00 -10.79
C VAL A 101 -6.48 -8.62 -11.70
N ASP A 102 -7.69 -8.65 -11.15
CA ASP A 102 -8.90 -8.30 -11.91
C ASP A 102 -9.01 -6.78 -12.06
N VAL A 103 -8.66 -6.04 -11.00
CA VAL A 103 -8.84 -4.59 -10.92
C VAL A 103 -7.65 -3.94 -10.24
N VAL A 104 -7.06 -2.94 -10.88
CA VAL A 104 -6.16 -2.00 -10.20
C VAL A 104 -6.96 -0.75 -9.82
N LEU A 105 -6.92 -0.39 -8.54
CA LEU A 105 -7.39 0.88 -8.01
C LEU A 105 -6.19 1.81 -7.90
N LEU A 106 -5.96 2.61 -8.94
CA LEU A 106 -4.82 3.52 -9.02
C LEU A 106 -5.27 4.94 -8.67
N SER A 107 -4.92 5.40 -7.47
CA SER A 107 -5.28 6.74 -6.98
C SER A 107 -4.76 7.84 -7.90
N HIS A 108 -3.55 7.70 -8.45
CA HIS A 108 -2.94 8.60 -9.43
C HIS A 108 -1.65 8.02 -10.04
N ASP A 109 -1.18 8.56 -11.19
CA ASP A 109 -0.02 8.02 -11.92
C ASP A 109 1.29 8.81 -11.73
N GLN A 110 1.20 10.05 -11.23
CA GLN A 110 2.31 10.99 -11.26
C GLN A 110 3.36 10.83 -10.15
N HIS A 111 3.06 10.09 -9.07
CA HIS A 111 4.01 9.88 -7.96
C HIS A 111 4.48 8.43 -7.89
N ALA A 112 5.80 8.28 -7.78
CA ALA A 112 6.45 6.98 -7.86
C ALA A 112 6.16 6.07 -6.66
N ASP A 113 5.76 6.64 -5.53
CA ASP A 113 5.31 5.89 -4.35
C ASP A 113 3.92 5.26 -4.49
N ASN A 114 3.16 5.66 -5.50
CA ASN A 114 1.86 5.07 -5.84
C ASN A 114 1.91 4.28 -7.16
N LEU A 115 2.87 4.58 -8.04
CA LEU A 115 3.10 3.85 -9.28
C LEU A 115 4.57 3.91 -9.69
N ASP A 116 5.35 2.92 -9.24
CA ASP A 116 6.76 2.78 -9.62
C ASP A 116 6.92 2.12 -11.01
N ALA A 117 8.16 1.90 -11.45
CA ALA A 117 8.41 1.42 -12.81
C ALA A 117 7.87 0.00 -13.02
N SER A 118 8.12 -0.90 -12.08
CA SER A 118 7.58 -2.27 -12.11
C SER A 118 6.06 -2.30 -11.94
N GLY A 119 5.51 -1.44 -11.09
CA GLY A 119 4.07 -1.27 -10.92
C GLY A 119 3.38 -0.83 -12.21
N ARG A 120 3.94 0.17 -12.91
CA ARG A 120 3.46 0.60 -14.23
C ARG A 120 3.53 -0.51 -15.26
N ALA A 121 4.62 -1.29 -15.27
CA ALA A 121 4.78 -2.43 -16.17
C ALA A 121 3.78 -3.57 -15.92
N LEU A 122 3.22 -3.68 -14.70
CA LEU A 122 2.19 -4.66 -14.35
C LEU A 122 0.81 -4.29 -14.90
N LEU A 123 0.50 -2.99 -15.04
CA LEU A 123 -0.85 -2.51 -15.40
C LEU A 123 -1.47 -3.18 -16.65
N PRO A 124 -0.75 -3.43 -17.76
CA PRO A 124 -1.33 -4.10 -18.93
C PRO A 124 -1.79 -5.54 -18.69
N SER A 125 -1.37 -6.18 -17.59
CA SER A 125 -1.79 -7.54 -17.22
C SER A 125 -3.07 -7.56 -16.38
N ALA A 126 -3.52 -6.42 -15.86
CA ALA A 126 -4.74 -6.33 -15.07
C ALA A 126 -5.99 -6.34 -15.95
N GLY A 127 -7.08 -6.92 -15.45
CA GLY A 127 -8.38 -6.93 -16.14
C GLY A 127 -8.90 -5.52 -16.44
N THR A 128 -8.79 -4.59 -15.49
CA THR A 128 -9.00 -3.16 -15.69
C THR A 128 -8.17 -2.32 -14.71
N VAL A 129 -7.87 -1.08 -15.10
CA VAL A 129 -7.22 -0.08 -14.24
C VAL A 129 -8.16 1.11 -14.10
N LEU A 130 -8.59 1.40 -12.88
CA LEU A 130 -9.46 2.54 -12.58
C LEU A 130 -8.60 3.64 -11.95
N THR A 131 -8.68 4.86 -12.47
CA THR A 131 -7.83 5.98 -12.04
C THR A 131 -8.46 7.34 -12.34
N THR A 132 -7.71 8.43 -12.16
CA THR A 132 -8.15 9.78 -12.51
C THR A 132 -8.24 9.95 -14.04
N PRO A 133 -9.08 10.89 -14.54
CA PRO A 133 -9.14 11.21 -15.96
C PRO A 133 -7.77 11.61 -16.53
N LEU A 134 -7.00 12.40 -15.79
CA LEU A 134 -5.67 12.83 -16.22
C LEU A 134 -4.68 11.66 -16.34
N ALA A 135 -4.65 10.76 -15.36
CA ALA A 135 -3.80 9.57 -15.41
C ALA A 135 -4.13 8.69 -16.62
N ALA A 136 -5.42 8.49 -16.93
CA ALA A 136 -5.83 7.72 -18.10
C ALA A 136 -5.32 8.32 -19.43
N THR A 137 -5.18 9.65 -19.54
CA THR A 137 -4.57 10.28 -20.73
C THR A 137 -3.06 10.02 -20.86
N ARG A 138 -2.38 9.63 -19.77
CA ARG A 138 -0.94 9.37 -19.71
C ARG A 138 -0.60 7.88 -19.78
N LEU A 139 -1.56 7.02 -19.45
CA LEU A 139 -1.44 5.56 -19.41
C LEU A 139 -1.95 4.91 -20.71
N THR A 140 -1.66 5.53 -21.85
CA THR A 140 -2.17 5.07 -23.17
C THR A 140 -1.66 3.69 -23.58
N GLU A 141 -0.59 3.21 -22.93
CA GLU A 141 -0.05 1.86 -23.04
C GLU A 141 -0.92 0.78 -22.39
N VAL A 142 -1.86 1.17 -21.52
CA VAL A 142 -2.76 0.27 -20.78
C VAL A 142 -4.14 0.29 -21.45
N PRO A 143 -4.50 -0.69 -22.30
CA PRO A 143 -5.75 -0.65 -23.06
C PRO A 143 -7.01 -0.74 -22.19
N THR A 144 -6.87 -1.23 -20.95
CA THR A 144 -7.97 -1.43 -20.00
C THR A 144 -8.07 -0.29 -18.96
N VAL A 145 -7.31 0.79 -19.14
CA VAL A 145 -7.36 1.97 -18.26
C VAL A 145 -8.64 2.76 -18.47
N ARG A 146 -9.23 3.19 -17.35
CA ARG A 146 -10.42 4.02 -17.30
C ARG A 146 -10.19 5.15 -16.31
N GLY A 147 -10.23 6.37 -16.82
CA GLY A 147 -10.27 7.57 -16.00
C GLY A 147 -11.70 7.84 -15.57
N LEU A 148 -11.94 7.99 -14.27
CA LEU A 148 -13.27 8.20 -13.69
C LEU A 148 -13.36 9.57 -13.05
N GLU A 149 -14.40 10.33 -13.37
CA GLU A 149 -14.70 11.57 -12.64
C GLU A 149 -15.19 11.26 -11.22
N PRO A 150 -15.04 12.18 -10.24
CA PRO A 150 -15.60 12.00 -8.92
C PRO A 150 -17.10 11.70 -8.99
N TRP A 151 -17.52 10.64 -8.29
CA TRP A 151 -18.86 10.05 -8.27
C TRP A 151 -19.28 9.28 -9.52
N GLU A 152 -18.36 9.05 -10.46
CA GLU A 152 -18.59 8.13 -11.57
C GLU A 152 -18.49 6.68 -11.11
N ASP A 153 -19.46 5.87 -11.55
CA ASP A 153 -19.55 4.45 -11.25
C ASP A 153 -19.05 3.58 -12.40
N VAL A 154 -18.42 2.47 -12.05
CA VAL A 154 -18.16 1.35 -12.93
C VAL A 154 -18.71 0.08 -12.32
N THR A 155 -19.52 -0.65 -13.07
CA THR A 155 -19.94 -2.00 -12.70
C THR A 155 -19.00 -3.03 -13.32
N LEU A 156 -18.46 -3.89 -12.48
CA LEU A 156 -17.57 -4.98 -12.83
C LEU A 156 -18.26 -6.31 -12.56
N ALA A 157 -18.36 -7.16 -13.57
CA ALA A 157 -18.91 -8.50 -13.38
C ALA A 157 -17.90 -9.37 -12.63
N GLY A 158 -18.32 -9.94 -11.50
CA GLY A 158 -17.51 -10.83 -10.67
C GLY A 158 -18.15 -12.21 -10.48
N PRO A 159 -17.37 -13.21 -10.07
CA PRO A 159 -17.88 -14.57 -9.87
C PRO A 159 -18.91 -14.69 -8.74
N ALA A 160 -18.90 -13.78 -7.76
CA ALA A 160 -19.87 -13.74 -6.66
C ALA A 160 -20.98 -12.68 -6.86
N GLY A 161 -21.03 -12.05 -8.04
CA GLY A 161 -21.96 -10.96 -8.37
C GLY A 161 -21.25 -9.71 -8.89
N ASP A 162 -22.05 -8.71 -9.27
CA ASP A 162 -21.52 -7.43 -9.76
C ASP A 162 -20.93 -6.60 -8.61
N VAL A 163 -19.75 -6.01 -8.87
CA VAL A 163 -19.13 -5.00 -8.00
C VAL A 163 -19.27 -3.63 -8.63
N VAL A 164 -19.89 -2.70 -7.92
CA VAL A 164 -19.91 -1.28 -8.28
C VAL A 164 -18.72 -0.60 -7.62
N VAL A 165 -17.83 -0.04 -8.44
CA VAL A 165 -16.73 0.82 -8.01
C VAL A 165 -17.06 2.26 -8.34
N THR A 166 -17.15 3.10 -7.32
CA THR A 166 -17.36 4.55 -7.44
C THR A 166 -16.03 5.27 -7.23
N ALA A 167 -15.58 6.08 -8.17
CA ALA A 167 -14.48 7.02 -7.89
C ALA A 167 -14.97 8.11 -6.94
N VAL A 168 -14.19 8.49 -5.94
CA VAL A 168 -14.57 9.50 -4.95
C VAL A 168 -13.48 10.57 -4.83
N PRO A 169 -13.85 11.83 -4.51
CA PRO A 169 -12.88 12.90 -4.43
C PRO A 169 -11.78 12.60 -3.38
N ALA A 170 -10.57 13.06 -3.65
CA ALA A 170 -9.44 13.01 -2.74
C ALA A 170 -8.60 14.28 -2.90
N ARG A 171 -7.89 14.67 -1.84
CA ARG A 171 -6.97 15.82 -1.87
C ARG A 171 -5.62 15.45 -1.27
N HIS A 172 -4.57 15.51 -2.09
CA HIS A 172 -3.20 15.16 -1.70
C HIS A 172 -2.44 16.39 -1.20
N GLY A 173 -2.74 16.82 0.04
CA GLY A 173 -2.16 17.99 0.68
C GLY A 173 -3.17 19.02 1.22
N PRO A 174 -2.70 20.23 1.60
CA PRO A 174 -3.55 21.31 2.07
C PRO A 174 -4.46 21.85 0.95
N GLU A 175 -5.53 22.55 1.32
CA GLU A 175 -6.46 23.13 0.34
C GLU A 175 -5.75 24.05 -0.66
N GLY A 176 -5.99 23.85 -1.96
CA GLY A 176 -5.39 24.64 -3.03
C GLY A 176 -4.03 24.13 -3.52
N CYS A 177 -3.53 22.99 -3.02
CA CYS A 177 -2.26 22.41 -3.44
C CYS A 177 -2.33 21.65 -4.77
N GLU A 178 -3.51 21.37 -5.30
CA GLU A 178 -3.77 20.49 -6.45
C GLU A 178 -3.01 20.90 -7.73
N PRO A 179 -2.81 22.20 -8.04
CA PRO A 179 -1.96 22.59 -9.17
C PRO A 179 -0.50 22.14 -9.03
N LEU A 180 -0.06 21.82 -7.81
CA LEU A 180 1.30 21.42 -7.47
C LEU A 180 1.42 19.90 -7.27
N THR A 181 0.41 19.27 -6.66
CA THR A 181 0.40 17.83 -6.31
C THR A 181 -0.33 16.96 -7.34
N GLY A 182 -1.10 17.59 -8.23
CA GLY A 182 -1.89 16.91 -9.25
C GLY A 182 -3.19 16.31 -8.69
N PRO A 183 -4.07 15.83 -9.60
CA PRO A 183 -5.30 15.18 -9.19
C PRO A 183 -5.01 13.79 -8.60
N VAL A 184 -5.80 13.44 -7.58
CA VAL A 184 -5.83 12.12 -6.95
C VAL A 184 -7.29 11.68 -6.78
N THR A 185 -7.54 10.38 -6.68
CA THR A 185 -8.87 9.82 -6.40
C THR A 185 -8.80 8.77 -5.30
N GLY A 186 -9.90 8.62 -4.55
CA GLY A 186 -10.19 7.41 -3.78
C GLY A 186 -11.23 6.55 -4.51
N PHE A 187 -11.61 5.43 -3.90
CA PHE A 187 -12.63 4.54 -4.43
C PHE A 187 -13.58 4.02 -3.34
N VAL A 188 -14.83 3.77 -3.71
CA VAL A 188 -15.78 3.01 -2.90
C VAL A 188 -16.22 1.77 -3.67
N LEU A 189 -16.22 0.62 -3.00
CA LEU A 189 -16.61 -0.66 -3.57
C LEU A 189 -17.90 -1.15 -2.90
N ARG A 190 -18.86 -1.60 -3.71
CA ARG A 190 -20.12 -2.19 -3.24
C ARG A 190 -20.48 -3.42 -4.04
N ALA A 191 -20.96 -4.44 -3.34
CA ALA A 191 -21.52 -5.63 -3.94
C ALA A 191 -22.62 -6.16 -3.01
N ASP A 192 -23.63 -6.80 -3.58
CA ASP A 192 -24.73 -7.37 -2.80
C ASP A 192 -24.19 -8.38 -1.79
N GLY A 193 -24.58 -8.29 -0.52
CA GLY A 193 -24.13 -9.20 0.55
C GLY A 193 -22.69 -9.01 1.05
N GLU A 194 -21.96 -8.00 0.55
CA GLU A 194 -20.56 -7.71 0.93
C GLU A 194 -20.46 -6.37 1.69
N PRO A 195 -19.44 -6.17 2.55
CA PRO A 195 -19.25 -4.91 3.26
C PRO A 195 -18.85 -3.77 2.31
N THR A 196 -19.49 -2.60 2.41
CA THR A 196 -19.05 -1.41 1.66
C THR A 196 -17.61 -1.05 2.05
N VAL A 197 -16.70 -1.00 1.06
CA VAL A 197 -15.28 -0.69 1.26
C VAL A 197 -14.97 0.71 0.76
N TYR A 198 -14.23 1.49 1.55
CA TYR A 198 -13.63 2.76 1.13
C TYR A 198 -12.12 2.61 1.04
N VAL A 199 -11.53 3.00 -0.08
CA VAL A 199 -10.07 3.13 -0.27
C VAL A 199 -9.76 4.61 -0.44
N SER A 200 -9.00 5.18 0.48
CA SER A 200 -8.80 6.64 0.50
C SER A 200 -8.02 7.18 -0.69
N GLY A 201 -7.09 6.37 -1.22
CA GLY A 201 -5.96 6.89 -1.98
C GLY A 201 -5.22 7.95 -1.17
N ASP A 202 -4.48 8.81 -1.85
CA ASP A 202 -3.71 9.91 -1.27
C ASP A 202 -4.59 11.10 -0.81
N ASN A 203 -5.65 10.83 -0.05
CA ASN A 203 -6.51 11.84 0.54
C ASN A 203 -6.04 12.25 1.94
N ALA A 204 -5.44 13.43 2.09
CA ALA A 204 -5.09 14.04 3.37
C ALA A 204 -6.26 14.79 4.05
N SER A 205 -7.39 14.97 3.35
CA SER A 205 -8.47 15.86 3.80
C SER A 205 -9.60 15.12 4.52
N VAL A 206 -9.77 15.46 5.81
CA VAL A 206 -10.92 15.02 6.62
C VAL A 206 -12.24 15.58 6.07
N ASP A 207 -12.25 16.82 5.55
CA ASP A 207 -13.46 17.43 5.00
C ASP A 207 -13.94 16.74 3.71
N VAL A 208 -13.00 16.33 2.86
CA VAL A 208 -13.30 15.54 1.66
C VAL A 208 -13.83 14.17 2.07
N ALA A 209 -13.21 13.51 3.04
CA ALA A 209 -13.72 12.26 3.60
C ALA A 209 -15.12 12.43 4.21
N ALA A 210 -15.40 13.56 4.88
CA ALA A 210 -16.72 13.86 5.42
C ALA A 210 -17.77 14.07 4.32
N GLU A 211 -17.40 14.58 3.14
CA GLU A 211 -18.30 14.57 1.98
C GLU A 211 -18.64 13.15 1.55
N ILE A 212 -17.65 12.26 1.52
CA ILE A 212 -17.85 10.85 1.19
C ILE A 212 -18.77 10.19 2.20
N ALA A 213 -18.52 10.36 3.49
CA ALA A 213 -19.36 9.79 4.54
C ALA A 213 -20.82 10.26 4.48
N ARG A 214 -21.09 11.51 4.05
CA ARG A 214 -22.46 12.00 3.85
C ARG A 214 -23.21 11.27 2.72
N ARG A 215 -22.51 10.84 1.66
CA ARG A 215 -23.10 10.11 0.52
C ARG A 215 -23.03 8.60 0.68
N VAL A 216 -22.08 8.12 1.47
CA VAL A 216 -21.76 6.73 1.72
C VAL A 216 -21.70 6.51 3.23
N PRO A 217 -22.84 6.49 3.93
CA PRO A 217 -22.89 6.40 5.39
C PRO A 217 -22.56 5.00 5.92
N ASP A 218 -22.49 4.00 5.04
CA ASP A 218 -22.50 2.57 5.35
C ASP A 218 -21.15 1.88 5.13
N VAL A 219 -20.02 2.63 5.06
CA VAL A 219 -18.68 2.01 4.98
C VAL A 219 -18.47 1.11 6.19
N ALA A 220 -18.13 -0.15 5.93
CA ALA A 220 -17.82 -1.16 6.94
C ALA A 220 -16.32 -1.49 6.98
N LEU A 221 -15.59 -1.20 5.90
CA LEU A 221 -14.13 -1.36 5.81
C LEU A 221 -13.50 -0.12 5.18
N ALA A 222 -12.58 0.54 5.89
CA ALA A 222 -11.84 1.69 5.39
C ALA A 222 -10.34 1.35 5.27
N VAL A 223 -9.84 1.33 4.03
CA VAL A 223 -8.41 1.27 3.72
C VAL A 223 -7.89 2.70 3.64
N LEU A 224 -7.08 3.08 4.62
CA LEU A 224 -6.60 4.46 4.79
C LEU A 224 -5.10 4.56 4.52
N PHE A 225 -4.72 5.54 3.70
CA PHE A 225 -3.33 5.83 3.37
C PHE A 225 -2.80 6.84 4.39
N ALA A 226 -2.06 6.33 5.39
CA ALA A 226 -1.86 7.02 6.67
C ALA A 226 -0.38 7.25 7.04
N GLY A 227 0.44 7.62 6.06
CA GLY A 227 1.88 7.76 6.22
C GLY A 227 2.39 9.12 6.69
N ASP A 228 1.54 10.14 6.84
CA ASP A 228 1.98 11.53 7.02
C ASP A 228 3.05 11.87 5.97
N ALA A 229 2.71 11.75 4.67
CA ALA A 229 3.71 11.95 3.63
C ALA A 229 4.19 13.42 3.59
N GLN A 230 5.49 13.64 3.80
CA GLN A 230 6.13 14.95 3.88
C GLN A 230 7.31 15.05 2.90
N THR A 231 7.16 15.86 1.85
CA THR A 231 8.24 16.12 0.87
C THR A 231 8.95 17.46 1.11
N GLY A 232 8.60 18.18 2.18
CA GLY A 232 9.06 19.55 2.47
C GLY A 232 8.41 20.63 1.60
N ARG A 233 7.55 20.25 0.65
CA ARG A 233 6.84 21.17 -0.25
C ARG A 233 5.79 22.01 0.47
N PHE A 234 5.15 21.44 1.50
CA PHE A 234 4.18 22.10 2.38
C PHE A 234 4.62 21.88 3.83
N PRO A 235 5.49 22.76 4.39
CA PRO A 235 6.05 22.55 5.71
C PRO A 235 4.96 22.41 6.78
N GLY A 236 4.88 21.24 7.42
CA GLY A 236 3.93 20.95 8.49
C GLY A 236 2.54 20.51 8.02
N GLU A 237 2.32 20.36 6.70
CA GLU A 237 1.04 19.90 6.14
C GLU A 237 1.25 18.59 5.37
N PRO A 238 0.63 17.48 5.81
CA PRO A 238 0.82 16.19 5.17
C PRO A 238 0.13 16.10 3.83
N LEU A 239 0.76 15.33 2.95
CA LEU A 239 0.22 14.96 1.66
C LEU A 239 -0.74 13.76 1.73
N THR A 240 -0.63 12.94 2.78
CA THR A 240 -1.57 11.84 3.08
C THR A 240 -2.13 12.00 4.50
N LEU A 241 -2.91 11.05 5.02
CA LEU A 241 -3.39 11.16 6.41
C LEU A 241 -2.20 11.01 7.38
N ASP A 242 -2.17 11.85 8.41
CA ASP A 242 -1.44 11.56 9.64
C ASP A 242 -2.32 10.73 10.59
N ALA A 243 -1.79 10.38 11.76
CA ALA A 243 -2.51 9.57 12.75
C ALA A 243 -3.81 10.21 13.25
N GLU A 244 -3.81 11.53 13.51
CA GLU A 244 -4.97 12.25 14.02
C GLU A 244 -6.07 12.37 12.95
N ARG A 245 -5.68 12.70 11.72
CA ARG A 245 -6.56 12.79 10.56
C ARG A 245 -7.11 11.41 10.20
N ALA A 246 -6.30 10.35 10.25
CA ALA A 246 -6.78 8.98 10.04
C ALA A 246 -7.82 8.57 11.09
N LEU A 247 -7.60 8.90 12.37
CA LEU A 247 -8.58 8.68 13.43
C LEU A 247 -9.86 9.50 13.20
N ALA A 248 -9.73 10.76 12.78
CA ALA A 248 -10.88 11.62 12.47
C ALA A 248 -11.71 11.07 11.30
N VAL A 249 -11.05 10.61 10.22
CA VAL A 249 -11.70 9.93 9.09
C VAL A 249 -12.38 8.64 9.54
N ALA A 250 -11.72 7.82 10.37
CA ALA A 250 -12.33 6.64 10.95
C ALA A 250 -13.55 6.97 11.84
N GLY A 251 -13.58 8.14 12.47
CA GLY A 251 -14.72 8.63 13.25
C GLY A 251 -15.97 8.92 12.41
N LEU A 252 -15.84 9.10 11.10
CA LEU A 252 -16.97 9.29 10.18
C LEU A 252 -17.80 8.02 9.99
N TRP A 253 -17.18 6.85 10.21
CA TRP A 253 -17.82 5.53 10.16
C TRP A 253 -17.49 4.75 11.44
N PRO A 254 -18.19 5.00 12.55
CA PRO A 254 -17.77 4.53 13.88
C PRO A 254 -17.67 3.01 14.03
N ASP A 255 -18.40 2.26 13.20
CA ASP A 255 -18.42 0.80 13.21
C ASP A 255 -17.47 0.17 12.17
N ALA A 256 -16.82 0.99 11.32
CA ALA A 256 -15.94 0.48 10.28
C ALA A 256 -14.64 -0.09 10.86
N VAL A 257 -14.22 -1.23 10.31
CA VAL A 257 -12.86 -1.74 10.41
C VAL A 257 -11.92 -0.82 9.62
N VAL A 258 -10.74 -0.55 10.16
CA VAL A 258 -9.74 0.32 9.53
C VAL A 258 -8.47 -0.47 9.22
N VAL A 259 -8.06 -0.48 7.95
CA VAL A 259 -6.82 -1.09 7.47
C VAL A 259 -5.88 0.02 7.04
N PRO A 260 -4.86 0.37 7.84
CA PRO A 260 -3.90 1.38 7.45
C PRO A 260 -2.87 0.79 6.49
N VAL A 261 -2.57 1.53 5.43
CA VAL A 261 -1.50 1.26 4.45
C VAL A 261 -0.76 2.56 4.15
N HIS A 262 0.25 2.53 3.28
CA HIS A 262 1.03 3.71 2.92
C HIS A 262 1.72 4.34 4.15
N THR A 263 2.06 3.52 5.16
CA THR A 263 2.64 3.94 6.45
C THR A 263 4.15 3.75 6.53
N GLU A 264 4.72 2.89 5.69
CA GLU A 264 6.14 2.54 5.69
C GLU A 264 6.70 2.35 4.27
N ASP A 265 8.00 2.09 4.16
CA ASP A 265 8.79 1.76 2.95
C ASP A 265 9.27 2.91 2.10
N TRP A 266 8.78 4.13 2.31
CA TRP A 266 9.27 5.32 1.63
C TRP A 266 9.78 6.35 2.63
N ALA A 267 10.89 7.01 2.29
CA ALA A 267 11.61 7.88 3.21
C ALA A 267 10.83 9.14 3.64
N HIS A 268 9.85 9.57 2.84
CA HIS A 268 9.03 10.74 3.11
C HIS A 268 7.79 10.45 3.95
N PHE A 269 7.54 9.20 4.35
CA PHE A 269 6.50 8.91 5.35
C PHE A 269 7.06 9.24 6.73
N SER A 270 6.55 10.31 7.35
CA SER A 270 7.17 10.88 8.56
C SER A 270 6.62 10.36 9.87
N GLN A 271 5.51 9.63 9.86
CA GLN A 271 4.97 8.99 11.07
C GLN A 271 5.18 7.48 11.05
N PRO A 272 5.77 6.90 12.12
CA PRO A 272 5.83 5.46 12.24
C PRO A 272 4.42 4.91 12.47
N LEU A 273 4.15 3.74 11.90
CA LEU A 273 2.90 3.00 12.11
C LEU A 273 2.54 2.82 13.61
N ALA A 274 3.54 2.69 14.48
CA ALA A 274 3.33 2.59 15.92
C ALA A 274 2.56 3.81 16.49
N LEU A 275 2.85 5.02 16.01
CA LEU A 275 2.15 6.23 16.45
C LEU A 275 0.67 6.21 16.05
N LEU A 276 0.36 5.71 14.85
CA LEU A 276 -1.03 5.52 14.41
C LEU A 276 -1.77 4.53 15.32
N VAL A 277 -1.13 3.40 15.65
CA VAL A 277 -1.69 2.40 16.56
C VAL A 277 -1.96 3.00 17.94
N GLU A 278 -0.96 3.65 18.54
CA GLU A 278 -1.07 4.33 19.84
C GLU A 278 -2.19 5.38 19.84
N THR A 279 -2.33 6.14 18.76
CA THR A 279 -3.38 7.15 18.60
C THR A 279 -4.78 6.52 18.63
N PHE A 280 -4.98 5.41 17.90
CA PHE A 280 -6.26 4.69 17.92
C PHE A 280 -6.54 4.03 19.29
N GLU A 281 -5.52 3.46 19.93
CA GLU A 281 -5.65 2.87 21.26
C GLU A 281 -6.02 3.90 22.32
N ALA A 282 -5.34 5.05 22.33
CA ALA A 282 -5.63 6.16 23.26
C ALA A 282 -7.06 6.71 23.11
N ALA A 283 -7.61 6.66 21.90
CA ALA A 283 -9.00 7.04 21.61
C ALA A 283 -10.02 5.92 21.90
N GLY A 284 -9.60 4.74 22.35
CA GLY A 284 -10.48 3.58 22.56
C GLY A 284 -10.94 2.90 21.26
N ALA A 285 -10.39 3.31 20.11
CA ALA A 285 -10.72 2.80 18.79
C ALA A 285 -9.77 1.69 18.28
N GLY A 286 -8.75 1.32 19.06
CA GLY A 286 -7.74 0.31 18.67
C GLY A 286 -8.32 -1.03 18.21
N HIS A 287 -9.45 -1.46 18.78
CA HIS A 287 -10.14 -2.70 18.40
C HIS A 287 -10.66 -2.71 16.94
N ARG A 288 -10.81 -1.54 16.32
CA ARG A 288 -11.22 -1.35 14.93
C ARG A 288 -10.06 -1.46 13.95
N LEU A 289 -8.83 -1.31 14.43
CA LEU A 289 -7.64 -1.33 13.60
C LEU A 289 -7.27 -2.77 13.22
N ARG A 290 -7.00 -2.99 11.93
CA ARG A 290 -6.45 -4.23 11.36
C ARG A 290 -5.17 -3.86 10.65
N VAL A 291 -4.09 -3.79 11.40
CA VAL A 291 -2.76 -3.51 10.87
C VAL A 291 -2.29 -4.73 10.08
N PRO A 292 -2.10 -4.63 8.76
CA PRO A 292 -1.67 -5.77 7.96
C PRO A 292 -0.19 -6.07 8.21
N THR A 293 0.13 -7.33 8.46
CA THR A 293 1.53 -7.79 8.39
C THR A 293 1.94 -7.89 6.93
N ARG A 294 3.13 -7.38 6.61
CA ARG A 294 3.69 -7.43 5.25
C ARG A 294 3.74 -8.87 4.72
N GLY A 295 3.23 -9.09 3.52
CA GLY A 295 3.24 -10.39 2.84
C GLY A 295 2.29 -11.45 3.42
N GLU A 296 1.64 -11.19 4.55
CA GLU A 296 0.69 -12.12 5.14
C GLU A 296 -0.75 -11.80 4.71
N THR A 297 -1.50 -12.86 4.40
CA THR A 297 -2.94 -12.73 4.12
C THR A 297 -3.73 -12.79 5.41
N ALA A 298 -4.59 -11.79 5.62
CA ALA A 298 -5.51 -11.75 6.75
C ALA A 298 -6.94 -11.46 6.28
N THR A 299 -7.92 -12.08 6.95
CA THR A 299 -9.34 -11.72 6.79
C THR A 299 -9.64 -10.43 7.54
N VAL A 300 -10.40 -9.54 6.90
CA VAL A 300 -10.83 -8.26 7.47
C VAL A 300 -12.35 -8.15 7.56
#